data_AF-A0A928SSD6-F1
#
_entry.id   AF-A0A928SSD6-F1
#
_cell.length_a   1.000
_cell.length_b   1.000
_cell.length_c   1.000
_cell.angle_alpha   90.00
_cell.angle_beta   90.00
_cell.angle_gamma   90.00
#
_symmetry.space_group_name_H-M   'P 1'
#
loop_
_entity.id
_entity.type
_entity.pdbx_description
1 polymer ?
#
loop_
_entity_poly.entity_id
_entity_poly.type
_entity_poly.pdbx_seq_one_letter_code
_entity_poly.pdbx_strand_id
1 'polypeptide(L)'
;MSGYRERRDPREIALELLQEAHAREARALADKHHAEVGLVRAQASREAASQKLGAHVNLVRHLEALGKVQERQDPEARRADVERIEAERAAFLRERGVDPGPALTEPRTVDVRAELDAARAGVEGAGEEIRAADAQIAGARRALEQALEALGQASRARLAAEAELAKLRLDFSPS
;
A
#
# COMPACT_ATOMS: atom_id res chain seq x y z
N MET A 1 -53.39 -0.07 42.30
CA MET A 1 -53.17 1.39 42.11
C MET A 1 -51.76 1.68 42.63
N SER A 2 -50.81 2.32 41.95
CA SER A 2 -50.80 3.11 40.72
C SER A 2 -49.47 2.81 40.00
N GLY A 3 -49.55 2.43 38.72
CA GLY A 3 -48.37 2.24 37.86
C GLY A 3 -47.97 3.56 37.24
N TYR A 4 -47.20 4.38 37.95
CA TYR A 4 -46.52 5.53 37.36
C TYR A 4 -45.36 5.02 36.49
N ARG A 5 -45.62 4.75 35.21
CA ARG A 5 -44.55 4.76 34.19
C ARG A 5 -44.12 6.21 34.05
N GLU A 6 -42.94 6.55 34.58
CA GLU A 6 -42.23 7.78 34.21
C GLU A 6 -42.16 7.86 32.68
N ARG A 7 -42.91 8.79 32.10
CA ARG A 7 -42.77 9.10 30.68
C ARG A 7 -41.53 9.98 30.56
N ARG A 8 -40.43 9.40 30.09
CA ARG A 8 -39.23 10.16 29.72
C ARG A 8 -39.60 11.28 28.74
N ASP A 9 -38.98 12.45 28.92
CA ASP A 9 -39.20 13.59 28.02
C ASP A 9 -38.73 13.20 26.60
N PRO A 10 -39.59 13.32 25.58
CA PRO A 10 -39.20 13.09 24.19
C PRO A 10 -37.94 13.85 23.75
N ARG A 11 -37.66 15.02 24.33
CA ARG A 11 -36.45 15.80 24.07
C ARG A 11 -35.20 15.15 24.64
N GLU A 12 -35.28 14.57 25.84
CA GLU A 12 -34.18 13.82 26.44
C GLU A 12 -33.83 12.60 25.60
N ILE A 13 -34.85 11.85 25.17
CA ILE A 13 -34.68 10.70 24.26
C ILE A 13 -34.04 11.15 22.93
N ALA A 14 -34.50 12.25 22.34
CA ALA A 14 -33.94 12.75 21.08
C ALA A 14 -32.48 13.21 21.22
N LEU A 15 -32.11 13.82 22.35
CA LEU A 15 -30.73 14.20 22.65
C LEU A 15 -29.83 12.97 22.84
N GLU A 16 -30.29 11.95 23.56
CA GLU A 16 -29.57 10.67 23.73
C GLU A 16 -29.32 10.02 22.36
N LEU A 17 -30.34 9.94 21.50
CA LEU A 17 -30.23 9.38 20.15
C LEU A 17 -29.27 10.18 19.27
N LEU A 18 -29.27 11.51 19.36
CA LEU A 18 -28.34 12.36 18.63
C LEU A 18 -26.89 12.14 19.08
N GLN A 19 -26.66 12.06 20.39
CA GLN A 19 -25.32 11.77 20.94
C GLN A 19 -24.82 10.39 20.49
N GLU A 20 -25.67 9.37 20.53
CA GLU A 20 -25.34 8.05 20.00
C GLU A 20 -25.02 8.09 18.50
N ALA A 21 -25.79 8.85 17.71
CA ALA A 21 -25.57 8.97 16.28
C ALA A 21 -24.23 9.65 15.97
N HIS A 22 -23.87 10.71 16.69
CA HIS A 22 -22.54 11.33 16.62
C HIS A 22 -21.42 10.34 16.98
N ALA A 23 -21.59 9.56 18.06
CA ALA A 23 -20.58 8.58 18.46
C ALA A 23 -20.38 7.49 17.40
N ARG A 24 -21.47 7.03 16.76
CA ARG A 24 -21.41 6.07 15.65
C ARG A 24 -20.71 6.65 14.42
N GLU A 25 -21.04 7.89 14.04
CA GLU A 25 -20.39 8.57 12.91
C GLU A 25 -18.89 8.78 13.16
N ALA A 26 -18.51 9.20 14.37
CA ALA A 26 -17.10 9.37 14.74
C ALA A 26 -16.31 8.05 14.64
N ARG A 27 -16.90 6.93 15.07
CA ARG A 27 -16.31 5.59 14.90
C ARG A 27 -16.17 5.21 13.42
N ALA A 28 -17.22 5.40 12.63
CA ALA A 28 -17.18 5.09 11.20
C ALA A 28 -16.13 5.94 10.45
N LEU A 29 -15.94 7.20 10.86
CA LEU A 29 -14.88 8.06 10.32
C LEU A 29 -13.49 7.53 10.68
N ALA A 30 -13.29 7.08 11.92
CA ALA A 30 -12.04 6.47 12.35
C ALA A 30 -11.74 5.17 11.57
N ASP A 31 -12.75 4.32 11.35
CA ASP A 31 -12.63 3.10 10.56
C ASP A 31 -12.26 3.41 9.11
N LYS A 32 -12.86 4.44 8.52
CA LYS A 32 -12.53 4.95 7.19
C LYS A 32 -11.07 5.39 7.10
N HIS A 33 -10.59 6.16 8.07
CA HIS A 33 -9.18 6.56 8.11
C HIS A 33 -8.23 5.37 8.29
N HIS A 34 -8.59 4.39 9.13
CA HIS A 34 -7.79 3.17 9.28
C HIS A 34 -7.68 2.40 7.96
N ALA A 35 -8.78 2.27 7.22
CA ALA A 35 -8.80 1.62 5.91
C ALA A 35 -7.95 2.38 4.87
N GLU A 36 -8.00 3.72 4.85
CA GLU A 36 -7.15 4.55 3.98
C GLU A 36 -5.66 4.33 4.27
N VAL A 37 -5.27 4.34 5.54
CA VAL A 37 -3.88 4.07 5.94
C VAL A 37 -3.44 2.67 5.51
N GLY A 38 -4.31 1.67 5.68
CA GLY A 38 -4.06 0.30 5.21
C GLY A 38 -3.80 0.23 3.71
N LEU A 39 -4.59 0.95 2.91
CA LEU A 39 -4.42 1.02 1.46
C LEU A 39 -3.10 1.67 1.06
N VAL A 40 -2.75 2.81 1.67
CA VAL A 40 -1.48 3.51 1.39
C VAL A 40 -0.28 2.62 1.73
N ARG A 41 -0.33 1.90 2.85
CA ARG A 41 0.75 0.96 3.22
C ARG A 41 0.90 -0.18 2.21
N ALA A 42 -0.21 -0.77 1.76
CA ALA A 42 -0.19 -1.83 0.76
C ALA A 42 0.38 -1.32 -0.58
N GLN A 43 0.03 -0.09 -0.99
CA GLN A 43 0.58 0.56 -2.17
C GLN A 43 2.10 0.79 -2.05
N ALA A 44 2.56 1.30 -0.91
CA ALA A 44 3.99 1.49 -0.65
C ALA A 44 4.76 0.15 -0.68
N SER A 45 4.18 -0.91 -0.12
CA SER A 45 4.78 -2.26 -0.18
C SER A 45 4.89 -2.77 -1.62
N ARG A 46 3.85 -2.56 -2.45
CA ARG A 46 3.88 -2.91 -3.87
C ARG A 46 4.98 -2.14 -4.60
N GLU A 47 5.12 -0.85 -4.32
CA GLU A 47 6.13 0.00 -4.94
C GLU A 47 7.55 -0.46 -4.58
N ALA A 48 7.80 -0.77 -3.30
CA ALA A 48 9.08 -1.32 -2.86
C ALA A 48 9.41 -2.66 -3.57
N ALA A 49 8.44 -3.57 -3.68
CA ALA A 49 8.61 -4.82 -4.40
C ALA A 49 8.87 -4.59 -5.91
N SER A 50 8.23 -3.58 -6.51
CA SER A 50 8.48 -3.18 -7.90
C SER A 50 9.89 -2.62 -8.11
N GLN A 51 10.43 -1.86 -7.14
CA GLN A 51 11.80 -1.36 -7.19
C GLN A 51 12.80 -2.52 -7.13
N LYS A 52 12.57 -3.49 -6.22
CA LYS A 52 13.35 -4.73 -6.10
C LYS A 52 13.31 -5.57 -7.38
N LEU A 53 12.12 -5.76 -7.96
CA LEU A 53 11.96 -6.46 -9.24
C LEU A 53 12.80 -5.80 -10.34
N GLY A 54 12.72 -4.47 -10.47
CA GLY A 54 13.50 -3.73 -11.47
C GLY A 54 15.01 -3.89 -11.29
N ALA A 55 15.51 -3.94 -10.05
CA ALA A 55 16.92 -4.18 -9.76
C ALA A 55 17.35 -5.60 -10.18
N HIS A 56 16.56 -6.63 -9.88
CA HIS A 56 16.86 -8.01 -10.27
C HIS A 56 16.78 -8.21 -11.79
N VAL A 57 15.77 -7.66 -12.47
CA VAL A 57 15.67 -7.73 -13.93
C VAL A 57 16.88 -7.08 -14.59
N ASN A 58 17.32 -5.93 -14.06
CA ASN A 58 18.52 -5.28 -14.58
C ASN A 58 19.78 -6.13 -14.34
N LEU A 59 19.92 -6.73 -13.16
CA LEU A 59 21.04 -7.62 -12.86
C LEU A 59 21.08 -8.83 -13.80
N VAL A 60 19.93 -9.48 -14.05
CA VAL A 60 19.80 -10.57 -15.02
C VAL A 60 20.30 -10.14 -16.39
N ARG A 61 19.85 -8.98 -16.89
CA ARG A 61 20.28 -8.44 -18.20
C ARG A 61 21.81 -8.25 -18.26
N HIS A 62 22.41 -7.74 -17.18
CA HIS A 62 23.86 -7.50 -17.13
C HIS A 62 24.66 -8.81 -17.07
N LEU A 63 24.21 -9.78 -16.28
CA LEU A 63 24.86 -11.09 -16.18
C LEU A 63 24.76 -11.87 -17.51
N GLU A 64 23.61 -11.80 -18.20
CA GLU A 64 23.45 -12.38 -19.53
C GLU A 64 24.36 -11.71 -20.57
N ALA A 65 24.57 -10.39 -20.48
CA ALA A 65 25.52 -9.68 -21.33
C ALA A 65 26.97 -10.09 -21.04
N LEU A 66 27.35 -10.19 -19.77
CA LEU A 66 28.68 -10.64 -19.35
C LEU A 66 28.98 -12.07 -19.81
N GLY A 67 28.02 -13.00 -19.66
CA GLY A 67 28.18 -14.38 -20.13
C GLY A 67 28.50 -14.44 -21.64
N LYS A 68 27.80 -13.66 -22.46
CA LYS A 68 28.07 -13.57 -23.92
C LYS A 68 29.43 -12.97 -24.25
N VAL A 69 29.88 -11.99 -23.47
CA VAL A 69 31.19 -11.35 -23.68
C VAL A 69 32.33 -12.29 -23.32
N GLN A 70 32.18 -13.10 -22.26
CA GLN A 70 33.20 -14.09 -21.86
C GLN A 70 33.49 -15.13 -22.96
N GLU A 71 32.54 -15.41 -23.85
CA GLU A 71 32.70 -16.32 -24.99
C GLU A 71 33.54 -15.74 -26.15
N ARG A 72 33.85 -14.43 -26.15
CA ARG A 72 34.62 -13.79 -27.24
C ARG A 72 36.07 -14.22 -27.26
N GLN A 73 36.60 -14.60 -28.42
CA GLN A 73 38.00 -15.02 -28.56
C GLN A 73 39.01 -13.86 -28.44
N ASP A 74 38.63 -12.64 -28.82
CA ASP A 74 39.49 -11.45 -28.71
C ASP A 74 39.52 -10.90 -27.27
N PRO A 75 40.69 -10.93 -26.59
CA PRO A 75 40.81 -10.50 -25.20
C PRO A 75 40.71 -8.97 -25.01
N GLU A 76 41.07 -8.14 -25.98
CA GLU A 76 40.98 -6.68 -25.86
C GLU A 76 39.53 -6.22 -26.03
N ALA A 77 38.85 -6.73 -27.05
CA ALA A 77 37.42 -6.48 -27.24
C ALA A 77 36.60 -6.99 -26.06
N ARG A 78 36.99 -8.13 -25.46
CA ARG A 78 36.36 -8.67 -24.25
C ARG A 78 36.49 -7.71 -23.07
N ARG A 79 37.67 -7.16 -22.80
CA ARG A 79 37.87 -6.19 -21.69
C ARG A 79 37.05 -4.92 -21.89
N ALA A 80 37.07 -4.35 -23.08
CA ALA A 80 36.31 -3.13 -23.38
C ALA A 80 34.79 -3.33 -23.19
N ASP A 81 34.24 -4.47 -23.60
CA ASP A 81 32.83 -4.76 -23.39
C ASP A 81 32.47 -5.02 -21.92
N VAL A 82 33.34 -5.67 -21.16
CA VAL A 82 33.16 -5.84 -19.71
C VAL A 82 33.10 -4.48 -19.02
N GLU A 83 34.08 -3.60 -19.26
CA GLU A 83 34.11 -2.26 -18.67
C GLU A 83 32.86 -1.45 -18.99
N ARG A 84 32.37 -1.54 -20.24
CA ARG A 84 31.13 -0.89 -20.66
C ARG A 84 29.92 -1.44 -19.91
N ILE A 85 29.77 -2.76 -19.81
CA ILE A 85 28.63 -3.39 -19.11
C ILE A 85 28.66 -3.04 -17.62
N GLU A 86 29.83 -3.02 -16.98
CA GLU A 86 29.94 -2.63 -15.58
C GLU A 86 29.63 -1.15 -15.36
N ALA A 87 30.05 -0.27 -16.27
CA ALA A 87 29.70 1.14 -16.23
C ALA A 87 28.17 1.36 -16.37
N GLU A 88 27.52 0.65 -17.30
CA GLU A 88 26.06 0.67 -17.47
C GLU A 88 25.33 0.20 -16.20
N ARG A 89 25.81 -0.89 -15.58
CA ARG A 89 25.25 -1.39 -14.31
C ARG A 89 25.39 -0.36 -13.20
N ALA A 90 26.59 0.19 -13.05
CA ALA A 90 26.88 1.13 -11.98
C ALA A 90 26.08 2.43 -12.13
N ALA A 91 25.93 2.93 -13.37
CA ALA A 91 25.09 4.09 -13.66
C ALA A 91 23.63 3.84 -13.25
N PHE A 92 23.05 2.71 -13.67
CA PHE A 92 21.67 2.35 -13.32
C PHE A 92 21.45 2.28 -11.80
N LEU A 93 22.39 1.68 -11.05
CA LEU A 93 22.26 1.54 -9.60
C LEU A 93 22.36 2.90 -8.90
N ARG A 94 23.30 3.76 -9.33
CA ARG A 94 23.43 5.13 -8.79
C ARG A 94 22.22 6.01 -9.05
N GLU A 95 21.63 5.94 -10.25
CA GLU A 95 20.38 6.65 -10.58
C GLU A 95 19.22 6.28 -9.62
N ARG A 96 19.28 5.09 -9.03
CA ARG A 96 18.30 4.59 -8.06
C ARG A 96 18.73 4.75 -6.61
N GLY A 97 19.85 5.43 -6.35
CA GLY A 97 20.41 5.61 -5.00
C GLY A 97 20.92 4.31 -4.37
N VAL A 98 21.19 3.28 -5.17
CA VAL A 98 21.74 1.99 -4.73
C VAL A 98 23.25 1.99 -4.95
N ASP A 99 24.01 1.62 -3.92
CA ASP A 99 25.45 1.39 -4.06
C ASP A 99 25.69 0.23 -5.04
N PRO A 100 26.42 0.45 -6.15
CA PRO A 100 26.72 -0.61 -7.10
C PRO A 100 27.56 -1.76 -6.53
N GLY A 101 28.22 -1.54 -5.38
CA GLY A 101 29.15 -2.50 -4.80
C GLY A 101 30.39 -2.70 -5.67
N PRO A 102 31.19 -3.75 -5.38
CA PRO A 102 32.37 -4.06 -6.19
C PRO A 102 31.98 -4.45 -7.62
N ALA A 103 32.91 -4.24 -8.54
CA ALA A 103 32.80 -4.72 -9.91
C ALA A 103 32.55 -6.24 -9.92
N LEU A 104 31.68 -6.71 -10.82
CA LEU A 104 31.38 -8.14 -10.96
C LEU A 104 32.56 -8.92 -11.58
N THR A 105 33.61 -8.22 -11.99
CA THR A 105 34.81 -8.77 -12.63
C THR A 105 36.13 -8.52 -11.89
N GLU A 106 36.10 -7.90 -10.70
CA GLU A 106 37.25 -7.95 -9.79
C GLU A 106 37.57 -9.41 -9.42
N PRO A 107 38.84 -9.80 -9.13
CA PRO A 107 39.38 -11.16 -9.26
C PRO A 107 38.91 -12.18 -8.21
N ARG A 108 37.67 -12.09 -7.75
CA ARG A 108 36.90 -13.24 -7.30
C ARG A 108 36.34 -13.89 -8.55
N THR A 109 36.51 -15.20 -8.69
CA THR A 109 35.84 -16.01 -9.71
C THR A 109 34.33 -15.89 -9.53
N VAL A 110 33.74 -14.81 -10.02
CA VAL A 110 32.29 -14.64 -10.02
C VAL A 110 31.76 -15.65 -11.03
N ASP A 111 31.16 -16.71 -10.50
CA ASP A 111 30.44 -17.67 -11.31
C ASP A 111 29.17 -16.96 -11.83
N VAL A 112 29.29 -16.38 -13.02
CA VAL A 112 28.21 -15.66 -13.70
C VAL A 112 26.95 -16.50 -13.78
N ARG A 113 27.07 -17.84 -13.87
CA ARG A 113 25.92 -18.73 -13.91
C ARG A 113 25.23 -18.80 -12.55
N ALA A 114 25.98 -18.98 -11.47
CA ALA A 114 25.44 -18.97 -10.11
C ALA A 114 24.77 -17.62 -9.77
N GLU A 115 25.39 -16.50 -10.14
CA GLU A 115 24.81 -15.16 -9.97
C GLU A 115 23.55 -14.96 -10.82
N LEU A 116 23.51 -15.51 -12.04
CA LEU A 116 22.35 -15.42 -12.92
C LEU A 116 21.16 -16.21 -12.36
N ASP A 117 21.41 -17.41 -11.85
CA ASP A 117 20.38 -18.22 -11.20
C ASP A 117 19.85 -17.52 -9.93
N ALA A 118 20.74 -16.94 -9.12
CA ALA A 118 20.35 -16.14 -7.96
C ALA A 118 19.53 -14.89 -8.34
N ALA A 119 19.93 -14.17 -9.40
CA ALA A 119 19.21 -13.00 -9.90
C ALA A 119 17.82 -13.37 -10.42
N ARG A 120 17.67 -14.49 -11.12
CA ARG A 120 16.38 -15.02 -11.61
C ARG A 120 15.47 -15.43 -10.45
N ALA A 121 15.99 -16.13 -9.45
CA ALA A 121 15.25 -16.41 -8.23
C ALA A 121 14.80 -15.12 -7.52
N GLY A 122 15.63 -14.08 -7.54
CA GLY A 122 15.28 -12.74 -7.06
C GLY A 122 14.13 -12.07 -7.83
N VAL A 123 14.09 -12.23 -9.16
CA VAL A 123 12.96 -11.79 -10.01
C VAL A 123 11.67 -12.50 -9.61
N GLU A 124 11.73 -13.82 -9.46
CA GLU A 124 10.56 -14.64 -9.07
C GLU A 124 10.04 -14.24 -7.69
N GLY A 125 10.93 -14.13 -6.69
CA GLY A 125 10.57 -13.70 -5.34
C GLY A 125 9.99 -12.30 -5.28
N ALA A 126 10.57 -11.33 -6.01
CA ALA A 126 9.99 -9.98 -6.11
C ALA A 126 8.62 -9.99 -6.82
N GLY A 127 8.42 -10.87 -7.81
CA GLY A 127 7.13 -11.08 -8.45
C GLY A 127 6.08 -11.65 -7.49
N GLU A 128 6.45 -12.55 -6.59
CA GLU A 128 5.59 -13.05 -5.52
C GLU A 128 5.21 -11.96 -4.52
N GLU A 129 6.17 -11.14 -4.10
CA GLU A 129 5.93 -9.99 -3.24
C GLU A 129 4.93 -8.99 -3.87
N ILE A 130 5.06 -8.72 -5.17
CA ILE A 130 4.09 -7.89 -5.91
C ILE A 130 2.70 -8.52 -5.89
N ARG A 131 2.56 -9.82 -6.18
CA ARG A 131 1.26 -10.51 -6.13
C ARG A 131 0.63 -10.46 -4.73
N ALA A 132 1.44 -10.63 -3.68
CA ALA A 132 0.99 -10.52 -2.30
C ALA A 132 0.52 -9.09 -1.98
N ALA A 133 1.27 -8.07 -2.40
CA ALA A 133 0.90 -6.67 -2.21
C ALA A 133 -0.37 -6.30 -3.01
N ASP A 134 -0.54 -6.81 -4.23
CA ASP A 134 -1.76 -6.61 -5.03
C ASP A 134 -3.00 -7.21 -4.34
N ALA A 135 -2.86 -8.39 -3.72
CA ALA A 135 -3.91 -8.99 -2.91
C ALA A 135 -4.25 -8.14 -1.67
N GLN A 136 -3.24 -7.60 -0.99
CA GLN A 136 -3.43 -6.67 0.12
C GLN A 136 -4.14 -5.38 -0.32
N ILE A 137 -3.78 -4.80 -1.47
CA ILE A 137 -4.42 -3.62 -2.05
C ILE A 137 -5.90 -3.92 -2.34
N ALA A 138 -6.21 -5.07 -2.95
CA ALA A 138 -7.58 -5.47 -3.22
C ALA A 138 -8.40 -5.68 -1.93
N GLY A 139 -7.77 -6.22 -0.88
CA GLY A 139 -8.37 -6.30 0.46
C GLY A 139 -8.64 -4.92 1.07
N ALA A 140 -7.64 -4.04 1.06
CA ALA A 140 -7.73 -2.69 1.62
C ALA A 140 -8.77 -1.82 0.90
N ARG A 141 -8.89 -1.95 -0.43
CA ARG A 141 -9.94 -1.26 -1.20
C ARG A 141 -11.33 -1.68 -0.78
N ARG A 142 -11.58 -2.98 -0.62
CA ARG A 142 -12.87 -3.50 -0.13
C ARG A 142 -13.17 -3.01 1.29
N ALA A 143 -12.17 -3.01 2.18
CA ALA A 143 -12.32 -2.46 3.52
C ALA A 143 -12.67 -0.96 3.52
N LEU A 144 -12.03 -0.18 2.64
CA LEU A 144 -12.32 1.24 2.49
C LEU A 144 -13.73 1.49 1.96
N GLU A 145 -14.18 0.71 0.98
CA GLU A 145 -15.55 0.79 0.45
C GLU A 145 -16.59 0.51 1.54
N GLN A 146 -16.40 -0.55 2.33
CA GLN A 146 -17.27 -0.87 3.47
C GLN A 146 -17.28 0.25 4.52
N ALA A 147 -16.12 0.83 4.83
CA ALA A 147 -16.02 1.93 5.79
C ALA A 147 -16.72 3.22 5.30
N LEU A 148 -16.61 3.52 3.99
CA LEU A 148 -17.32 4.64 3.37
C LEU A 148 -18.84 4.43 3.40
N GLU A 149 -19.32 3.22 3.14
CA GLU A 149 -20.73 2.90 3.23
C GLU A 149 -21.24 3.06 4.67
N ALA A 150 -20.52 2.50 5.65
CA ALA A 150 -20.85 2.63 7.07
C ALA A 150 -20.87 4.09 7.53
N LEU A 151 -19.89 4.90 7.09
CA LEU A 151 -19.87 6.33 7.36
C LEU A 151 -21.09 7.03 6.76
N GLY A 152 -21.43 6.74 5.49
CA GLY A 152 -22.62 7.29 4.85
C GLY A 152 -23.92 6.93 5.58
N GLN A 153 -24.05 5.70 6.07
CA GLN A 153 -25.19 5.28 6.89
C GLN A 153 -25.22 6.02 8.23
N ALA A 154 -24.08 6.13 8.92
CA ALA A 154 -23.98 6.82 10.20
C ALA A 154 -24.28 8.32 10.09
N SER A 155 -23.77 9.00 9.05
CA SER A 155 -24.07 10.41 8.78
C SER A 155 -25.56 10.62 8.50
N ARG A 156 -26.22 9.73 7.74
CA ARG A 156 -27.68 9.81 7.54
C ARG A 156 -28.46 9.62 8.84
N ALA A 157 -28.04 8.68 9.69
CA ALA A 157 -28.66 8.47 10.99
C ALA A 157 -28.52 9.69 11.91
N ARG A 158 -27.35 10.34 11.91
CA ARG A 158 -27.14 11.61 12.63
C ARG A 158 -28.07 12.70 12.11
N LEU A 159 -28.11 12.92 10.79
CA LEU A 159 -28.97 13.95 10.19
C LEU A 159 -30.46 13.69 10.50
N ALA A 160 -30.89 12.43 10.53
CA ALA A 160 -32.25 12.08 10.92
C ALA A 160 -32.51 12.42 12.41
N ALA A 161 -31.57 12.10 13.31
CA ALA A 161 -31.69 12.46 14.73
C ALA A 161 -31.70 13.99 14.95
N GLU A 162 -30.89 14.75 14.20
CA GLU A 162 -30.91 16.21 14.21
C GLU A 162 -32.27 16.77 13.76
N ALA A 163 -32.84 16.20 12.69
CA ALA A 163 -34.14 16.62 12.18
C ALA A 163 -35.27 16.34 13.19
N GLU A 164 -35.26 15.18 13.85
CA GLU A 164 -36.25 14.86 14.89
C GLU A 164 -36.13 15.81 16.10
N LEU A 165 -34.90 16.08 16.56
CA LEU A 165 -34.69 17.06 17.63
C LEU A 165 -35.15 18.47 17.24
N ALA A 166 -34.93 18.87 15.98
CA ALA A 166 -35.39 20.17 15.47
C ALA A 166 -36.92 20.28 15.47
N LYS A 167 -37.64 19.23 15.05
CA LYS A 167 -39.11 19.18 15.12
C LYS A 167 -39.62 19.38 16.55
N LEU A 168 -39.06 18.64 17.51
CA LEU A 168 -39.40 18.74 18.93
C LEU A 168 -39.05 20.10 19.56
N ARG A 169 -38.18 20.89 18.94
CA ARG A 169 -37.94 22.28 19.37
C ARG A 169 -39.01 23.23 18.88
N LEU A 170 -39.52 23.03 17.66
CA LEU A 170 -40.56 23.85 17.05
C LEU A 170 -41.93 23.62 17.69
N ASP A 171 -42.29 22.36 17.97
CA ASP A 171 -43.60 21.99 18.54
C ASP A 171 -43.85 22.51 19.97
N PHE A 172 -42.81 23.03 20.63
CA PHE A 172 -42.82 23.45 22.02
C PHE A 172 -42.27 24.87 22.20
N SER A 173 -42.21 25.67 21.13
CA SER A 173 -41.88 27.09 21.21
C SER A 173 -43.15 27.86 21.60
N PRO A 174 -43.26 28.47 22.79
CA PRO A 174 -44.45 29.21 23.18
C PRO A 174 -44.60 30.45 22.29
N SER A 175 -45.82 30.68 21.79
CA SER A 175 -46.22 31.92 21.12
C SER A 175 -46.43 33.05 22.12
#